data_AF-A0A0S2JFJ4-F1
#
_entry.id   AF-A0A0S2JFJ4-F1
#
_cell.length_a   1.000
_cell.length_b   1.000
_cell.length_c   1.000
_cell.angle_alpha   90.00
_cell.angle_beta   90.00
_cell.angle_gamma   90.00
#
_symmetry.space_group_name_H-M   'P 1'
#
loop_
_entity.id
_entity.type
_entity.pdbx_description
1 polymer ?
#
loop_
_entity_poly.entity_id
_entity_poly.type
_entity_poly.pdbx_seq_one_letter_code
_entity_poly.pdbx_strand_id
1 'polypeptide(L)'
;MLKYFRVISMLEGLSFLILLSITFGFVSRDYVSQLGMIHGLLFMLYLFLSLIVAKKQQWSFGICLSLFIASIVPFAFIGVEIFLSRLLNYKKTAEA
;
A
#
# COMPACT_ATOMS: atom_id res chain seq x y z
N MET A 1 7.65 -10.17 7.48
CA MET A 1 6.27 -9.86 7.04
C MET A 1 5.98 -8.37 6.99
N LEU A 2 6.10 -7.63 8.09
CA LEU A 2 5.73 -6.20 8.09
C LEU A 2 6.63 -5.32 7.20
N LYS A 3 7.94 -5.64 7.11
CA LYS A 3 8.86 -5.01 6.14
C LYS A 3 8.42 -5.22 4.68
N TYR A 4 8.04 -6.44 4.32
CA TYR A 4 7.55 -6.76 2.96
C TYR A 4 6.24 -6.05 2.67
N PHE A 5 5.29 -6.05 3.62
CA PHE A 5 4.03 -5.35 3.47
C PHE A 5 4.23 -3.84 3.26
N ARG A 6 5.16 -3.22 4.00
CA ARG A 6 5.53 -1.81 3.81
C ARG A 6 6.03 -1.53 2.39
N VAL A 7 6.93 -2.37 1.86
CA VAL A 7 7.44 -2.22 0.48
C VAL A 7 6.30 -2.34 -0.53
N ILE A 8 5.43 -3.36 -0.39
CA ILE A 8 4.28 -3.54 -1.30
C ILE A 8 3.31 -2.37 -1.20
N SER A 9 3.02 -1.88 0.01
CA SER A 9 2.16 -0.71 0.21
C SER A 9 2.70 0.54 -0.48
N MET A 10 4.01 0.78 -0.42
CA MET A 10 4.63 1.88 -1.15
C MET A 10 4.55 1.70 -2.67
N LEU A 11 4.84 0.50 -3.17
CA LEU A 11 4.78 0.21 -4.60
C LEU A 11 3.37 0.33 -5.17
N GLU A 12 2.38 -0.16 -4.42
CA GLU A 12 0.96 -0.05 -4.75
C GLU A 12 0.54 1.43 -4.85
N GLY A 13 0.78 2.22 -3.80
CA GLY A 13 0.47 3.65 -3.81
C GLY A 13 1.20 4.44 -4.91
N LEU A 14 2.46 4.11 -5.19
CA LEU A 14 3.20 4.73 -6.29
C LEU A 14 2.62 4.33 -7.66
N SER A 15 2.25 3.07 -7.86
CA SER A 15 1.63 2.60 -9.10
C SER A 15 0.27 3.26 -9.35
N PHE A 16 -0.47 3.59 -8.28
CA PHE A 16 -1.71 4.36 -8.38
C PHE A 16 -1.45 5.81 -8.83
N LEU A 17 -0.41 6.45 -8.29
CA LEU A 17 -0.01 7.79 -8.75
C LEU A 17 0.40 7.79 -10.22
N ILE A 18 1.10 6.75 -10.68
CA ILE A 18 1.46 6.61 -12.09
C ILE A 18 0.20 6.50 -12.97
N LEU A 19 -0.79 5.69 -12.57
CA LEU A 19 -2.07 5.61 -13.28
C LEU A 19 -2.79 6.97 -13.33
N LEU A 20 -2.76 7.71 -12.22
CA LEU A 20 -3.33 9.05 -12.14
C LEU A 20 -2.62 10.04 -13.08
N SER A 21 -1.30 9.93 -13.22
CA SER A 21 -0.53 10.71 -14.20
C SER A 21 -0.97 10.47 -15.65
N ILE A 22 -1.42 9.26 -15.99
CA ILE A 22 -1.99 8.98 -17.32
C ILE A 22 -3.32 9.72 -17.51
N THR A 23 -4.17 9.72 -16.49
CA THR A 23 -5.47 10.44 -16.51
C THR A 23 -5.28 11.94 -16.72
N PHE A 24 -4.29 12.54 -16.07
CA PHE A 24 -3.94 13.96 -16.24
C PHE A 24 -3.17 14.28 -17.52
N GLY A 25 -2.77 13.28 -18.31
CA GLY A 25 -2.08 13.47 -19.59
C GLY A 25 -0.57 13.69 -19.48
N PHE A 26 0.04 13.43 -18.32
CA PHE A 26 1.50 13.47 -18.16
C PHE A 26 2.20 12.25 -18.77
N VAL A 27 1.47 11.14 -18.99
CA VAL A 27 1.97 9.89 -19.57
C VAL A 27 1.04 9.46 -20.71
N SER A 28 1.57 8.83 -21.77
CA SER A 28 0.75 8.34 -22.89
C SER A 28 -0.31 7.35 -22.42
N ARG A 29 -1.49 7.44 -23.04
CA ARG A 29 -2.63 6.52 -22.81
C ARG A 29 -2.34 5.10 -23.29
N ASP A 30 -1.34 4.91 -24.14
CA ASP A 30 -0.94 3.58 -24.64
C ASP A 30 -0.45 2.65 -23.52
N TYR A 31 -0.04 3.22 -22.38
CA TYR A 31 0.45 2.48 -21.22
C TYR A 31 -0.63 2.12 -20.19
N VAL A 32 -1.89 2.55 -20.38
CA VAL A 32 -2.99 2.32 -19.41
C VAL A 32 -3.19 0.84 -19.14
N SER A 33 -3.15 -0.01 -20.17
CA SER A 33 -3.40 -1.44 -20.02
C SER A 33 -2.30 -2.12 -19.20
N GLN A 34 -1.04 -1.86 -19.54
CA GLN A 34 0.13 -2.47 -18.90
C GLN A 34 0.25 -1.99 -17.45
N LEU A 35 0.18 -0.67 -17.23
CA LEU A 35 0.27 -0.09 -15.88
C LEU A 35 -0.95 -0.45 -15.03
N GLY A 36 -2.13 -0.56 -15.65
CA GLY A 36 -3.35 -1.02 -15.00
C GLY A 36 -3.25 -2.45 -14.50
N MET A 37 -2.70 -3.37 -15.31
CA MET A 37 -2.44 -4.74 -14.86
C MET A 37 -1.42 -4.81 -13.72
N ILE A 38 -0.31 -4.06 -13.83
CA ILE A 38 0.73 -4.02 -12.78
C ILE A 38 0.13 -3.50 -11.47
N HIS A 39 -0.61 -2.40 -11.52
CA HIS A 39 -1.28 -1.84 -10.35
C HIS A 39 -2.30 -2.83 -9.77
N GLY A 40 -3.14 -3.46 -10.60
CA GLY A 40 -4.11 -4.45 -10.14
C GLY A 40 -3.47 -5.64 -9.41
N LEU A 41 -2.33 -6.13 -9.91
CA LEU A 41 -1.56 -7.17 -9.24
C LEU A 41 -1.01 -6.70 -7.89
N LEU A 42 -0.43 -5.49 -7.84
CA LEU A 42 0.07 -4.89 -6.60
C LEU A 42 -1.04 -4.67 -5.58
N PHE A 43 -2.21 -4.22 -6.02
CA PHE A 43 -3.39 -4.02 -5.19
C PHE A 43 -3.88 -5.34 -4.56
N MET A 44 -4.00 -6.40 -5.35
CA MET A 44 -4.37 -7.73 -4.84
C MET A 44 -3.34 -8.26 -3.84
N LEU A 45 -2.05 -8.08 -4.12
CA LEU A 45 -0.97 -8.47 -3.22
C LEU A 45 -1.00 -7.65 -1.92
N TYR A 46 -1.28 -6.35 -2.01
CA TYR A 46 -1.46 -5.46 -0.86
C TYR A 46 -2.61 -5.94 0.04
N LEU A 47 -3.79 -6.23 -0.52
CA LEU A 47 -4.93 -6.73 0.25
C LEU A 47 -4.62 -8.05 0.96
N PHE A 48 -4.03 -9.01 0.23
CA PHE A 48 -3.68 -10.30 0.79
C PHE A 48 -2.67 -10.18 1.94
N LEU A 49 -1.60 -9.40 1.74
CA LEU A 49 -0.61 -9.16 2.79
C LEU A 49 -1.17 -8.37 3.97
N SER A 50 -2.05 -7.40 3.70
CA SER A 50 -2.73 -6.60 4.74
C SER A 50 -3.50 -7.51 5.70
N LEU A 51 -4.27 -8.48 5.17
CA LEU A 51 -4.99 -9.45 5.99
C LEU A 51 -4.06 -10.35 6.82
N ILE A 52 -2.96 -10.83 6.23
CA ILE A 52 -1.98 -11.66 6.95
C ILE A 52 -1.31 -10.87 8.08
N VAL A 53 -0.89 -9.63 7.80
CA VAL A 53 -0.25 -8.77 8.79
C VAL A 53 -1.23 -8.36 9.87
N ALA A 54 -2.47 -8.04 9.52
CA ALA A 54 -3.53 -7.72 10.46
C ALA A 54 -3.75 -8.86 11.46
N LYS A 55 -3.84 -10.11 11.00
CA LYS A 55 -3.95 -11.28 11.89
C LYS A 55 -2.71 -11.44 12.78
N LYS A 56 -1.50 -11.25 12.23
CA LYS A 56 -0.26 -11.37 13.01
C LYS A 56 -0.09 -10.28 14.07
N GLN A 57 -0.59 -9.08 13.80
CA GLN A 57 -0.48 -7.93 14.69
C GLN A 57 -1.74 -7.71 15.53
N GLN A 58 -2.73 -8.61 15.45
CA GLN A 58 -4.01 -8.51 16.15
C GLN A 58 -4.70 -7.16 15.89
N TRP A 59 -4.61 -6.66 14.66
CA TRP A 59 -5.27 -5.41 14.27
C TRP A 59 -6.78 -5.59 14.24
N SER A 60 -7.50 -4.56 14.70
CA SER A 60 -8.96 -4.54 14.64
C SER A 60 -9.45 -4.36 13.20
N PHE A 61 -10.72 -4.70 12.96
CA PHE A 61 -11.37 -4.50 11.66
C PHE A 61 -11.29 -3.04 11.17
N GLY A 62 -11.33 -2.08 12.10
CA GLY A 62 -11.20 -0.65 11.77
C GLY A 62 -9.86 -0.32 11.10
N ILE A 63 -8.75 -0.91 11.56
CA ILE A 63 -7.43 -0.69 10.94
C ILE A 63 -7.39 -1.28 9.53
N CYS A 64 -7.92 -2.50 9.35
CA CYS A 64 -8.01 -3.12 8.02
C CYS A 64 -8.82 -2.27 7.04
N LEU A 65 -9.96 -1.73 7.50
CA LEU A 65 -10.81 -0.86 6.69
C LEU A 65 -10.11 0.45 6.35
N SER A 66 -9.41 1.07 7.32
CA SER A 66 -8.59 2.26 7.06
C SER A 66 -7.49 2.00 6.02
N LEU A 67 -6.81 0.85 6.08
CA LEU A 67 -5.81 0.44 5.10
C LEU A 67 -6.39 0.24 3.70
N PHE A 68 -7.59 -0.33 3.61
CA PHE A 68 -8.32 -0.49 2.34
C PHE A 68 -8.72 0.86 1.73
N ILE A 69 -9.31 1.74 2.54
CA ILE A 69 -9.67 3.10 2.09
C ILE A 69 -8.41 3.86 1.64
N ALA A 70 -7.32 3.73 2.39
CA ALA A 70 -6.06 4.38 2.07
C ALA A 70 -5.40 3.90 0.76
N SER A 71 -5.71 2.69 0.28
CA SER A 71 -5.24 2.24 -1.04
C SER A 71 -6.02 2.83 -2.22
N ILE A 72 -7.21 3.40 -1.98
CA ILE A 72 -8.05 3.98 -3.05
C ILE A 72 -7.89 5.50 -3.12
N VAL A 73 -7.55 6.13 -1.98
CA VAL A 73 -7.42 7.59 -1.90
C VAL A 73 -6.00 8.01 -2.32
N PRO A 74 -5.85 8.93 -3.29
CA PRO A 74 -4.54 9.45 -3.69
C PRO A 74 -3.76 9.98 -2.48
N PHE A 75 -2.46 9.70 -2.42
CA PHE A 75 -1.54 10.10 -1.35
C PHE A 75 -1.81 9.53 0.05
N ALA A 76 -2.93 8.83 0.30
CA ALA A 76 -3.21 8.26 1.61
C ALA A 76 -2.22 7.15 2.02
N PHE A 77 -1.55 6.52 1.04
CA PHE A 77 -0.44 5.58 1.29
C PHE A 77 0.72 6.21 2.07
N ILE A 78 0.90 7.53 2.05
CA ILE A 78 1.92 8.22 2.85
C ILE A 78 1.59 8.11 4.35
N GLY A 79 0.31 8.24 4.70
CA GLY A 79 -0.15 8.03 6.08
C GLY A 79 0.06 6.58 6.53
N VAL A 80 -0.21 5.63 5.65
CA VAL A 80 0.05 4.19 5.88
C VAL A 80 1.55 3.94 6.08
N GLU A 81 2.40 4.55 5.27
CA GLU A 81 3.85 4.44 5.36
C GLU A 81 4.38 4.96 6.70
N ILE A 82 3.89 6.11 7.18
CA ILE A 82 4.24 6.64 8.50
C ILE A 82 3.79 5.68 9.60
N PHE A 83 2.56 5.15 9.51
CA PHE A 83 2.03 4.19 10.47
C PHE A 83 2.88 2.90 10.53
N LEU A 84 3.17 2.29 9.38
CA LEU A 84 3.98 1.07 9.29
C LEU A 84 5.42 1.29 9.75
N SER A 85 6.01 2.45 9.44
CA SER A 85 7.35 2.82 9.91
C SER A 85 7.43 2.91 11.42
N ARG A 86 6.43 3.52 12.07
CA ARG A 86 6.36 3.59 13.54
C ARG A 86 6.29 2.20 14.17
N LEU A 87 5.50 1.31 13.60
CA LEU A 87 5.39 -0.07 14.09
C LEU A 87 6.68 -0.87 13.93
N LEU A 88 7.41 -0.69 12.82
CA LEU A 88 8.73 -1.32 12.64
C LEU A 88 9.75 -0.80 13.65
N ASN A 89 9.79 0.51 13.87
CA ASN A 89 10.72 1.12 14.81
C ASN A 89 10.42 0.67 16.25
N TYR A 90 9.15 0.64 16.64
CA TYR A 90 8.75 0.13 17.96
C TYR A 90 9.22 -1.31 18.20
N LYS A 91 9.02 -2.21 17.21
CA LYS A 91 9.53 -3.59 17.32
C LYS A 91 11.06 -3.65 17.38
N LYS A 92 11.75 -2.84 16.59
CA LYS A 92 13.22 -2.80 16.58
C LYS A 92 13.78 -2.40 17.96
N THR A 93 13.14 -1.44 18.64
CA THR A 93 13.56 -1.02 19.98
C THR A 93 13.19 -2.05 21.06
N ALA A 94 12.05 -2.75 20.92
CA ALA A 94 11.64 -3.79 21.85
C ALA A 94 12.49 -5.07 21.77
N GLU A 95 13.18 -5.28 20.64
CA GLU A 95 14.07 -6.42 20.38
C GLU A 95 15.56 -6.12 20.68
N ALA A 96 15.89 -4.88 21.06
CA ALA A 96 17.25 -4.40 21.36
C ALA A 96 17.49 -4.29 22.88
#